data_AF-A0A378TY07-F1
#
_entry.id   AF-A0A378TY07-F1
#
_cell.length_a   1.000
_cell.length_b   1.000
_cell.length_c   1.000
_cell.angle_alpha   90.00
_cell.angle_beta   90.00
_cell.angle_gamma   90.00
#
_symmetry.space_group_name_H-M   'P 1'
#
loop_
_entity.id
_entity.type
_entity.pdbx_description
1 polymer ?
#
loop_
_entity_poly.entity_id
_entity_poly.type
_entity_poly.pdbx_seq_one_letter_code
_entity_poly.pdbx_strand_id
1 'polypeptide(L)'
;MSDISNFARHNAVSVVEFADYLRECLPPVQWPEAEAERDTWRQRLPYSLVVKLFYPQLDFAERWCWLTFGECFGECLQQQSEYPSCFEPLPHCHNGRWRARWLAKTGYDFGYCEWLFAEEEAFRRFAAFIPEIGFGENYG
;
A
#
# COMPACT_ATOMS: atom_id res chain seq x y z
N MET A 1 -7.53 28.06 -4.49
CA MET A 1 -6.90 26.90 -5.16
C MET A 1 -5.38 27.07 -5.12
N SER A 2 -4.79 27.05 -3.92
CA SER A 2 -3.37 27.43 -3.76
C SER A 2 -2.62 26.63 -2.68
N ASP A 3 -3.31 25.81 -1.86
CA ASP A 3 -2.66 25.08 -0.75
C ASP A 3 -2.28 23.63 -1.08
N ILE A 4 -2.94 22.99 -2.05
CA ILE A 4 -2.63 21.60 -2.45
C ILE A 4 -1.23 21.51 -3.10
N SER A 5 -0.82 22.56 -3.83
CA SER A 5 0.45 22.64 -4.57
C SER A 5 1.69 22.62 -3.67
N ASN A 6 1.63 23.21 -2.47
CA ASN A 6 2.77 23.25 -1.55
C ASN A 6 2.85 22.01 -0.63
N PHE A 7 1.70 21.44 -0.25
CA PHE A 7 1.64 20.18 0.53
C PHE A 7 2.07 18.97 -0.30
N ALA A 8 1.63 18.88 -1.57
CA ALA A 8 2.00 17.80 -2.47
C ALA A 8 3.50 17.78 -2.84
N ARG A 9 4.19 18.92 -2.73
CA ARG A 9 5.63 19.02 -3.00
C ARG A 9 6.53 18.46 -1.89
N HIS A 10 6.03 18.36 -0.66
CA HIS A 10 6.83 17.90 0.50
C HIS A 10 6.57 16.42 0.84
N ASN A 11 5.41 15.88 0.46
CA ASN A 11 5.02 14.49 0.73
C ASN A 11 4.87 13.70 -0.59
N ALA A 12 5.98 13.55 -1.31
CA ALA A 12 6.01 12.71 -2.50
C ALA A 12 5.88 11.23 -2.12
N VAL A 13 5.25 10.45 -3.00
CA VAL A 13 5.28 8.99 -2.94
C VAL A 13 6.74 8.55 -2.84
N SER A 14 7.09 7.79 -1.80
CA SER A 14 8.49 7.42 -1.55
C SER A 14 8.59 6.02 -0.98
N VAL A 15 9.57 5.26 -1.49
CA VAL A 15 9.94 3.95 -0.96
C VAL A 15 10.79 4.16 0.29
N VAL A 16 10.47 3.44 1.35
CA VAL A 16 11.17 3.48 2.65
C VAL A 16 11.41 2.07 3.16
N GLU A 17 12.28 1.94 4.15
CA GLU A 17 12.50 0.66 4.80
C GLU A 17 11.40 0.39 5.83
N PHE A 18 11.07 -0.89 6.06
CA PHE A 18 10.14 -1.26 7.14
C PHE A 18 10.62 -0.75 8.51
N ALA A 19 11.94 -0.65 8.70
CA ALA A 19 12.54 -0.10 9.91
C ALA A 19 12.26 1.40 10.09
N ASP A 20 11.99 2.17 9.02
CA ASP A 20 11.55 3.56 9.12
C ASP A 20 10.16 3.64 9.76
N TYR A 21 9.23 2.79 9.31
CA TYR A 21 7.91 2.65 9.92
C TYR A 21 8.02 2.30 11.42
N LEU A 22 8.84 1.30 11.78
CA LEU A 22 9.02 0.91 13.17
C LEU A 22 9.51 2.07 14.05
N ARG A 23 10.54 2.79 13.59
CA ARG A 23 11.13 3.91 14.34
C ARG A 23 10.20 5.11 14.47
N GLU A 24 9.46 5.43 13.41
CA GLU A 24 8.63 6.63 13.38
C GLU A 24 7.24 6.42 14.00
N CYS A 25 6.70 5.20 13.94
CA CYS A 25 5.29 4.95 14.26
C CYS A 25 5.06 4.09 15.50
N LEU A 26 6.03 3.27 15.92
CA LEU A 26 5.83 2.30 16.99
C LEU A 26 6.84 2.47 18.13
N PRO A 27 6.42 2.31 19.41
CA PRO A 27 7.38 2.16 20.50
C PRO A 27 8.20 0.87 20.33
N PRO A 28 9.50 0.85 20.69
CA PRO A 28 10.38 -0.31 20.49
C PRO A 28 9.86 -1.64 21.07
N VAL A 29 9.06 -1.58 22.13
CA VAL A 29 8.44 -2.76 22.75
C VAL A 29 7.47 -3.50 21.82
N GLN A 30 6.92 -2.83 20.81
CA GLN A 30 5.99 -3.41 19.82
C GLN A 30 6.69 -3.89 18.54
N TRP A 31 7.99 -3.60 18.36
CA TRP A 31 8.69 -3.99 17.13
C TRP A 31 8.71 -5.51 16.90
N PRO A 32 8.95 -6.37 17.91
CA PRO A 32 8.95 -7.82 17.69
C PRO A 32 7.60 -8.36 17.21
N GLU A 33 6.49 -7.78 17.67
CA GLU A 33 5.14 -8.17 17.25
C GLU A 33 4.87 -7.74 15.80
N ALA A 34 5.23 -6.50 15.45
CA ALA A 34 5.09 -5.99 14.09
C ALA A 34 5.95 -6.77 13.06
N GLU A 35 7.16 -7.16 13.45
CA GLU A 35 8.04 -8.02 12.64
C GLU A 35 7.47 -9.44 12.51
N ALA A 36 6.99 -10.04 13.61
CA ALA A 36 6.38 -11.36 13.59
C ALA A 36 5.14 -11.40 12.68
N GLU A 37 4.26 -10.40 12.77
CA GLU A 37 3.10 -10.29 11.89
C GLU A 37 3.53 -10.19 10.41
N ARG A 38 4.51 -9.32 10.12
CA ARG A 38 5.06 -9.19 8.76
C ARG A 38 5.61 -10.53 8.24
N ASP A 39 6.32 -11.27 9.09
CA ASP A 39 6.88 -12.57 8.71
C ASP A 39 5.81 -13.62 8.39
N THR A 40 4.64 -13.59 9.04
CA THR A 40 3.53 -14.48 8.66
C THR A 40 3.09 -14.29 7.21
N TRP A 41 3.06 -13.04 6.73
CA TRP A 41 2.70 -12.75 5.34
C TRP A 41 3.83 -13.11 4.38
N ARG A 42 5.09 -12.85 4.77
CA ARG A 42 6.26 -13.12 3.94
C ARG A 42 6.51 -14.61 3.68
N GLN A 43 5.96 -15.51 4.49
CA GLN A 43 5.96 -16.95 4.19
C GLN A 43 5.27 -17.26 2.86
N ARG A 44 4.28 -16.46 2.45
CA ARG A 44 3.53 -16.64 1.21
C ARG A 44 3.83 -15.56 0.16
N LEU A 45 4.14 -14.34 0.59
CA LEU A 45 4.42 -13.17 -0.24
C LEU A 45 5.81 -12.60 0.12
N PRO A 46 6.91 -13.28 -0.26
CA PRO A 46 8.24 -13.00 0.29
C PRO A 46 8.86 -11.68 -0.18
N TYR A 47 8.40 -11.14 -1.32
CA TYR A 47 8.92 -9.90 -1.89
C TYR A 47 8.07 -8.73 -1.42
N SER A 48 8.63 -7.77 -0.68
CA SER A 48 7.88 -6.62 -0.22
C SER A 48 8.67 -5.32 -0.25
N LEU A 49 7.94 -4.21 -0.35
CA LEU A 49 8.44 -2.85 -0.18
C LEU A 49 7.43 -2.02 0.60
N VAL A 50 7.92 -0.98 1.29
CA VAL A 50 7.08 -0.05 2.03
C VAL A 50 7.09 1.28 1.29
N VAL A 51 5.90 1.88 1.13
CA VAL A 51 5.72 3.17 0.47
C VAL A 51 5.01 4.12 1.43
N LYS A 52 5.52 5.35 1.50
CA LYS A 52 4.83 6.50 2.09
C LYS A 52 3.97 7.16 1.02
N LEU A 53 2.67 7.24 1.25
CA LEU A 53 1.72 7.81 0.29
C LEU A 53 0.40 8.24 0.94
N PHE A 54 -0.39 9.00 0.18
CA PHE A 54 -1.75 9.39 0.55
C PHE A 54 -2.79 8.30 0.24
N TYR A 55 -3.93 8.30 0.92
CA TYR A 55 -5.02 7.33 0.66
C TYR A 55 -5.49 7.32 -0.81
N PRO A 56 -5.71 8.45 -1.49
CA PRO A 56 -6.06 8.42 -2.92
C PRO A 56 -4.97 7.80 -3.81
N GLN A 57 -3.70 8.01 -3.46
CA GLN A 57 -2.57 7.39 -4.15
C GLN A 57 -2.52 5.88 -3.90
N LEU A 58 -2.88 5.44 -2.68
CA LEU A 58 -3.04 4.04 -2.34
C LEU A 58 -4.15 3.40 -3.15
N ASP A 59 -5.33 4.01 -3.21
CA ASP A 59 -6.46 3.48 -4.00
C ASP A 59 -6.10 3.37 -5.48
N PHE A 60 -5.42 4.39 -6.03
CA PHE A 60 -4.93 4.37 -7.40
C PHE A 60 -3.92 3.24 -7.64
N ALA A 61 -2.96 3.06 -6.73
CA ALA A 61 -1.95 2.01 -6.80
C ALA A 61 -2.54 0.60 -6.62
N GLU A 62 -3.54 0.44 -5.75
CA GLU A 62 -4.28 -0.82 -5.59
C GLU A 62 -5.05 -1.15 -6.88
N ARG A 63 -5.79 -0.20 -7.46
CA ARG A 63 -6.48 -0.43 -8.76
C ARG A 63 -5.49 -0.87 -9.83
N TRP A 64 -4.33 -0.24 -9.92
CA TRP A 64 -3.30 -0.66 -10.87
C TRP A 64 -2.82 -2.09 -10.62
N CYS A 65 -2.58 -2.47 -9.36
CA CYS A 65 -2.20 -3.84 -9.00
C CYS A 65 -3.29 -4.85 -9.38
N TRP A 66 -4.56 -4.51 -9.16
CA TRP A 66 -5.69 -5.34 -9.58
C TRP A 66 -5.72 -5.58 -11.08
N LEU A 67 -5.57 -4.51 -11.87
CA LEU A 67 -5.56 -4.60 -13.34
C LEU A 67 -4.34 -5.35 -13.88
N THR A 68 -3.22 -5.31 -13.17
CA THR A 68 -1.93 -5.83 -13.64
C THR A 68 -1.67 -7.27 -13.18
N PHE A 69 -2.03 -7.60 -11.94
CA PHE A 69 -1.69 -8.85 -11.26
C PHE A 69 -2.92 -9.68 -10.86
N GLY A 70 -4.14 -9.17 -11.08
CA GLY A 70 -5.38 -9.81 -10.67
C GLY A 70 -5.72 -9.54 -9.21
N GLU A 71 -6.53 -10.41 -8.60
CA GLU A 71 -6.99 -10.21 -7.23
C GLU A 71 -5.87 -10.16 -6.19
N CYS A 72 -6.11 -9.43 -5.10
CA CYS A 72 -5.21 -9.40 -3.97
C CYS A 72 -5.31 -10.69 -3.13
N PHE A 73 -4.47 -10.84 -2.12
CA PHE A 73 -4.50 -11.93 -1.17
C PHE A 73 -5.06 -11.46 0.18
N GLY A 74 -6.00 -12.22 0.74
CA GLY A 74 -6.60 -11.97 2.04
C GLY A 74 -7.91 -11.19 1.94
N GLU A 75 -8.26 -10.49 3.01
CA GLU A 75 -9.48 -9.70 3.12
C GLU A 75 -9.56 -8.63 2.03
N CYS A 76 -10.70 -8.54 1.35
CA CYS A 76 -10.95 -7.53 0.34
C CYS A 76 -11.44 -6.23 0.98
N LEU A 77 -10.69 -5.14 0.76
CA LEU A 77 -11.05 -3.80 1.25
C LEU A 77 -11.54 -2.87 0.13
N GLN A 78 -11.78 -3.41 -1.08
CA GLN A 78 -12.14 -2.61 -2.26
C GLN A 78 -13.47 -1.84 -2.10
N GLN A 79 -14.38 -2.29 -1.24
CA GLN A 79 -15.61 -1.53 -0.91
C GLN A 79 -15.31 -0.14 -0.31
N GLN A 80 -14.14 0.03 0.31
CA GLN A 80 -13.71 1.28 0.94
C GLN A 80 -12.88 2.17 0.00
N SER A 81 -12.50 1.65 -1.18
CA SER A 81 -11.64 2.33 -2.13
C SER A 81 -12.44 3.31 -3.00
N GLU A 82 -11.85 4.45 -3.36
CA GLU A 82 -12.41 5.34 -4.39
C GLU A 82 -12.32 4.75 -5.81
N TYR A 83 -11.50 3.71 -5.99
CA TYR A 83 -11.20 3.08 -7.27
C TYR A 83 -11.41 1.55 -7.21
N PRO A 84 -12.62 1.07 -6.85
CA PRO A 84 -12.87 -0.34 -6.62
C PRO A 84 -12.70 -1.17 -7.90
N SER A 85 -11.94 -2.27 -7.78
CA SER A 85 -11.82 -3.31 -8.80
C SER A 85 -12.64 -4.56 -8.48
N CYS A 86 -13.01 -4.75 -7.20
CA CYS A 86 -13.95 -5.77 -6.76
C CYS A 86 -15.24 -5.10 -6.27
N PHE A 87 -16.38 -5.68 -6.65
CA PHE A 87 -17.72 -5.13 -6.37
C PHE A 87 -18.60 -6.08 -5.54
N GLU A 88 -18.02 -7.14 -4.97
CA GLU A 88 -18.75 -8.03 -4.07
C GLU A 88 -19.16 -7.27 -2.79
N PRO A 89 -20.46 -7.12 -2.50
CA PRO A 89 -20.94 -6.25 -1.42
C PRO A 89 -20.76 -6.83 -0.01
N LEU A 90 -20.57 -8.14 0.13
CA LEU A 90 -20.39 -8.78 1.43
C LEU A 90 -18.90 -8.97 1.76
N PRO A 91 -18.52 -9.03 3.06
CA PRO A 91 -17.15 -9.35 3.45
C PRO A 91 -16.69 -10.68 2.83
N HIS A 92 -15.55 -10.64 2.14
CA HIS A 92 -14.98 -11.76 1.43
C HIS A 92 -13.45 -11.68 1.39
N CYS A 93 -12.82 -12.77 0.97
CA CYS A 93 -11.38 -12.86 0.80
C CYS A 93 -11.04 -13.32 -0.62
N HIS A 94 -9.88 -12.88 -1.09
CA HIS A 94 -9.29 -13.30 -2.35
C HIS A 94 -8.05 -14.16 -2.13
N ASN A 95 -7.72 -14.99 -3.11
CA ASN A 95 -6.61 -15.93 -3.03
C ASN A 95 -5.46 -15.54 -3.99
N GLY A 96 -5.31 -14.24 -4.22
CA GLY A 96 -4.33 -13.66 -5.12
C GLY A 96 -2.87 -13.86 -4.74
N ARG A 97 -2.00 -13.20 -5.50
CA ARG A 97 -0.54 -13.32 -5.40
C ARG A 97 0.16 -12.02 -4.98
N TRP A 98 -0.60 -11.03 -4.54
CA TRP A 98 -0.10 -9.78 -4.01
C TRP A 98 -1.02 -9.23 -2.93
N ARG A 99 -0.55 -8.33 -2.08
CA ARG A 99 -1.36 -7.65 -1.06
C ARG A 99 -0.79 -6.27 -0.76
N ALA A 100 -1.65 -5.31 -0.49
CA ALA A 100 -1.29 -4.07 0.21
C ALA A 100 -1.75 -4.15 1.67
N ARG A 101 -0.90 -3.69 2.59
CA ARG A 101 -1.17 -3.64 4.03
C ARG A 101 -0.90 -2.24 4.54
N TRP A 102 -1.95 -1.55 4.98
CA TRP A 102 -1.80 -0.28 5.68
C TRP A 102 -1.12 -0.50 7.04
N LEU A 103 0.02 0.14 7.26
CA LEU A 103 0.83 -0.03 8.47
C LEU A 103 0.52 1.04 9.52
N ALA A 104 0.43 2.30 9.11
CA ALA A 104 0.15 3.42 10.00
C ALA A 104 -0.29 4.66 9.23
N LYS A 105 -1.19 5.44 9.83
CA LYS A 105 -1.50 6.82 9.42
C LYS A 105 -0.63 7.79 10.22
N THR A 106 0.13 8.64 9.55
CA THR A 106 1.05 9.61 10.19
C THR A 106 0.73 11.07 9.89
N GLY A 107 -0.26 11.31 9.02
CA GLY A 107 -0.78 12.65 8.73
C GLY A 107 -2.24 12.62 8.32
N TYR A 108 -2.76 13.76 7.85
CA TYR A 108 -4.09 13.78 7.22
C TYR A 108 -4.02 13.00 5.90
N ASP A 109 -4.67 11.84 5.91
CA ASP A 109 -4.75 10.87 4.82
C ASP A 109 -3.41 10.45 4.21
N PHE A 110 -2.34 10.48 5.01
CA PHE A 110 -0.99 10.07 4.64
C PHE A 110 -0.43 9.07 5.63
N GLY A 111 0.39 8.13 5.14
CA GLY A 111 0.96 7.12 5.99
C GLY A 111 1.79 6.10 5.24
N TYR A 112 1.97 4.95 5.88
CA TYR A 112 2.80 3.85 5.42
C TYR A 112 1.93 2.70 4.95
N CYS A 113 2.23 2.17 3.78
CA CYS A 113 1.64 0.93 3.28
C CYS A 113 2.74 0.00 2.79
N GLU A 114 2.63 -1.29 3.12
CA GLU A 114 3.51 -2.32 2.60
C GLU A 114 2.81 -3.07 1.46
N TRP A 115 3.46 -3.16 0.30
CA TRP A 115 3.06 -4.08 -0.75
C TRP A 115 3.88 -5.35 -0.66
N LEU A 116 3.21 -6.49 -0.67
CA LEU A 116 3.80 -7.82 -0.67
C LEU A 116 3.40 -8.59 -1.93
N PHE A 117 4.33 -9.37 -2.48
CA PHE A 117 4.15 -10.12 -3.71
C PHE A 117 4.70 -11.55 -3.55
N ALA A 118 4.01 -12.51 -4.16
CA ALA A 118 4.48 -13.88 -4.27
C ALA A 118 5.66 -14.00 -5.25
N GLU A 119 5.68 -13.14 -6.27
CA GLU A 119 6.59 -13.22 -7.41
C GLU A 119 7.50 -12.00 -7.49
N GLU A 120 8.79 -12.23 -7.72
CA GLU A 120 9.79 -11.16 -7.81
C GLU A 120 9.52 -10.22 -9.00
N GLU A 121 8.99 -10.77 -10.10
CA GLU A 121 8.64 -9.98 -11.28
C GLU A 121 7.53 -8.96 -10.97
N ALA A 122 6.48 -9.38 -10.27
CA ALA A 122 5.40 -8.49 -9.85
C ALA A 122 5.91 -7.38 -8.92
N PHE A 123 6.78 -7.74 -7.97
CA PHE A 123 7.47 -6.77 -7.11
C PHE A 123 8.28 -5.74 -7.92
N ARG A 124 9.10 -6.19 -8.88
CA ARG A 124 9.91 -5.28 -9.71
C ARG A 124 9.05 -4.38 -10.59
N ARG A 125 7.95 -4.91 -11.14
CA ARG A 125 7.00 -4.13 -11.94
C ARG A 125 6.29 -3.08 -11.11
N PHE A 126 5.85 -3.42 -9.90
CA PHE A 126 5.27 -2.44 -8.98
C PHE A 126 6.30 -1.38 -8.58
N ALA A 127 7.52 -1.77 -8.22
CA ALA A 127 8.59 -0.83 -7.89
C ALA A 127 8.87 0.16 -9.03
N ALA A 128 8.83 -0.29 -10.29
CA ALA A 128 8.99 0.56 -11.46
C ALA A 128 7.79 1.50 -11.70
N PHE A 129 6.59 1.13 -11.25
CA PHE A 129 5.37 1.93 -11.35
C PHE A 129 5.28 3.02 -10.27
N ILE A 130 6.00 2.90 -9.15
CA ILE A 130 5.92 3.87 -8.03
C ILE A 130 6.07 5.35 -8.45
N PRO A 131 7.02 5.73 -9.34
CA PRO A 131 7.14 7.11 -9.81
C PRO A 131 5.93 7.63 -10.60
N GLU A 132 5.07 6.73 -11.10
CA GLU A 132 3.86 7.05 -11.86
C GLU A 132 2.62 7.16 -10.97
N ILE A 133 2.73 6.85 -9.67
CA ILE A 133 1.62 6.97 -8.73
C ILE A 133 1.28 8.44 -8.52
N GLY A 134 0.17 8.86 -9.13
CA GLY A 134 -0.47 10.15 -8.90
C GLY A 134 -1.63 10.05 -7.90
N PHE A 135 -2.32 11.16 -7.66
CA PHE A 135 -3.56 11.18 -6.86
C PHE A 135 -4.75 10.50 -7.58
N GLY A 136 -4.54 9.90 -8.75
CA GLY A 136 -5.59 9.32 -9.59
C GLY A 136 -6.42 10.37 -10.33
N GLU A 137 -7.43 9.89 -11.05
CA GLU A 137 -8.22 10.71 -11.96
C GLU A 137 -9.17 11.70 -11.25
N ASN A 138 -9.57 11.42 -10.01
CA ASN A 138 -10.52 12.23 -9.24
C ASN A 138 -9.92 13.55 -8.72
N TYR A 139 -8.60 13.72 -8.77
CA TYR A 139 -7.87 14.87 -8.22
C TYR A 139 -6.98 15.58 -9.25
N GLY A 140 -7.17 15.26 -10.54
CA GLY A 140 -6.44 15.83 -11.69
C GLY A 140 -6.97 17.17 -12.19
#